data_AF-A0A6C0U624-F1
#
_entry.id   AF-A0A6C0U624-F1
#
_cell.length_a   1.000
_cell.length_b   1.000
_cell.length_c   1.000
_cell.angle_alpha   90.00
_cell.angle_beta   90.00
_cell.angle_gamma   90.00
#
_symmetry.space_group_name_H-M   'P 1'
#
loop_
_entity.id
_entity.type
_entity.pdbx_description
1 polymer ?
#
loop_
_entity_poly.entity_id
_entity_poly.type
_entity_poly.pdbx_seq_one_letter_code
_entity_poly.pdbx_strand_id
1 'polypeptide(L)'
;MMFSSTARIWLYQKPVDMRRSFDRLAAIAQTQLSLQANSGDWFVFVNRRRTQMKILYYHGGGFCIWAKRLERGRFQSVTNNGEKLEPTVHSCSA
;
A
#
# COMPACT_ATOMS: atom_id res chain seq x y z
N MET A 1 -24.23 -0.97 6.67
CA MET A 1 -22.99 -0.91 5.86
C MET A 1 -21.92 -1.64 6.67
N MET A 2 -21.51 -2.84 6.22
CA MET A 2 -20.65 -3.71 7.02
C MET A 2 -19.24 -3.13 7.07
N PHE A 3 -18.81 -2.68 8.25
CA PHE A 3 -17.40 -2.40 8.50
C PHE A 3 -16.68 -3.75 8.59
N SER A 4 -16.04 -4.17 7.50
CA SER A 4 -15.09 -5.30 7.59
C SER A 4 -13.95 -4.82 8.50
N SER A 5 -13.93 -5.32 9.73
CA SER A 5 -13.06 -4.92 10.84
C SER A 5 -11.57 -5.25 10.64
N THR A 6 -11.17 -5.57 9.42
CA THR A 6 -9.84 -6.08 9.09
C THR A 6 -9.38 -5.55 7.73
N ALA A 7 -8.77 -4.36 7.75
CA ALA A 7 -8.13 -3.78 6.58
C ALA A 7 -6.93 -4.63 6.17
N ARG A 8 -6.84 -5.00 4.89
CA ARG A 8 -5.70 -5.76 4.35
C ARG A 8 -4.62 -4.81 3.86
N ILE A 9 -3.38 -5.27 3.92
CA ILE A 9 -2.21 -4.54 3.40
C ILE A 9 -1.74 -5.22 2.12
N TRP A 10 -1.70 -4.46 1.03
CA TRP A 10 -1.27 -4.90 -0.29
C TRP A 10 0.03 -4.23 -0.69
N LEU A 11 1.08 -5.03 -0.92
CA LEU A 11 2.36 -4.52 -1.42
C LEU A 11 2.41 -4.61 -2.95
N TYR A 12 2.54 -3.47 -3.63
CA TYR A 12 2.82 -3.45 -5.05
C TYR A 12 4.32 -3.67 -5.30
N GLN A 13 4.66 -4.80 -5.92
CA GLN A 13 6.04 -5.29 -6.04
C GLN A 13 6.88 -4.59 -7.12
N LYS A 14 6.26 -3.85 -8.06
CA LYS A 14 7.02 -3.11 -9.09
C LYS A 14 7.41 -1.72 -8.58
N PRO A 15 8.59 -1.19 -8.96
CA PRO A 15 9.00 0.16 -8.59
C PRO A 15 7.99 1.23 -9.01
N VAL A 16 7.66 2.14 -8.10
CA VAL A 16 6.74 3.27 -8.38
C VAL A 16 7.49 4.60 -8.31
N ASP A 17 7.14 5.49 -9.22
CA ASP A 17 7.55 6.89 -9.16
C ASP A 17 6.84 7.60 -7.99
N MET A 18 7.61 7.97 -6.96
CA MET A 18 7.07 8.59 -5.74
C MET A 18 6.59 10.03 -5.93
N ARG A 19 6.75 10.61 -7.13
CA ARG A 19 6.10 11.88 -7.50
C ARG A 19 4.59 11.71 -7.69
N ARG A 20 4.10 10.48 -7.85
CA ARG A 20 2.66 10.19 -7.95
C ARG A 20 1.95 10.48 -6.62
N SER A 21 0.79 11.13 -6.72
CA SER A 21 -0.13 11.43 -5.61
C SER A 21 -1.39 10.55 -5.71
N PHE A 22 -2.47 10.95 -5.04
CA PHE A 22 -3.72 10.19 -4.87
C PHE A 22 -4.21 9.46 -6.11
N ASP A 23 -4.63 10.17 -7.17
CA ASP A 23 -5.29 9.55 -8.33
C ASP A 23 -4.40 8.54 -9.05
N ARG A 24 -3.10 8.87 -9.20
CA ARG A 24 -2.17 7.98 -9.88
C ARG A 24 -1.82 6.75 -9.05
N LEU A 25 -1.82 6.84 -7.73
CA LEU A 25 -1.63 5.68 -6.86
C LEU A 25 -2.90 4.83 -6.79
N ALA A 26 -4.07 5.46 -6.72
CA ALA A 26 -5.37 4.78 -6.77
C ALA A 26 -5.54 4.03 -8.09
N ALA A 27 -5.14 4.64 -9.21
CA ALA A 27 -5.14 3.99 -10.52
C ALA A 27 -4.24 2.75 -10.56
N ILE A 28 -3.10 2.73 -9.85
CA ILE A 28 -2.26 1.51 -9.76
C ILE A 28 -3.02 0.42 -9.00
N ALA A 29 -3.65 0.74 -7.86
CA ALA A 29 -4.44 -0.24 -7.11
C ALA A 29 -5.56 -0.85 -7.98
N GLN A 30 -6.27 -0.01 -8.73
CA GLN A 30 -7.38 -0.45 -9.58
C GLN A 30 -6.94 -1.21 -10.82
N THR A 31 -5.88 -0.77 -11.51
CA THR A 31 -5.48 -1.35 -12.80
C THR A 31 -4.45 -2.45 -12.71
N GLN A 32 -3.55 -2.40 -11.72
CA GLN A 32 -2.44 -3.34 -11.60
C GLN A 32 -2.66 -4.41 -10.54
N LEU A 33 -3.41 -4.08 -9.48
CA LEU A 33 -3.79 -5.04 -8.44
C LEU A 33 -5.23 -5.54 -8.62
N SER A 34 -6.02 -4.91 -9.51
CA SER A 34 -7.45 -5.22 -9.70
C SER A 34 -8.26 -5.11 -8.39
N LEU A 35 -7.90 -4.16 -7.53
CA LEU A 35 -8.51 -3.91 -6.23
C LEU A 35 -9.16 -2.53 -6.18
N GLN A 36 -10.28 -2.42 -5.48
CA GLN A 36 -10.93 -1.13 -5.26
C GLN A 36 -10.08 -0.26 -4.31
N ALA A 37 -9.64 0.91 -4.77
CA ALA A 37 -8.78 1.79 -3.97
C ALA A 37 -9.49 2.37 -2.72
N ASN A 38 -10.82 2.40 -2.71
CA ASN A 38 -11.66 2.89 -1.63
C ASN A 38 -12.26 1.77 -0.76
N SER A 39 -11.77 0.53 -0.85
CA SER A 39 -12.28 -0.62 -0.09
C SER A 39 -12.02 -0.56 1.41
N GLY A 40 -11.22 0.40 1.88
CA GLY A 40 -10.67 0.43 3.24
C GLY A 40 -9.36 -0.36 3.40
N ASP A 41 -8.88 -1.01 2.32
CA ASP A 41 -7.56 -1.63 2.29
C ASP A 41 -6.43 -0.60 2.13
N TRP A 42 -5.22 -1.03 2.46
CA TRP A 42 -4.01 -0.20 2.48
C TRP A 42 -3.06 -0.66 1.37
N PHE A 43 -2.64 0.25 0.50
CA PHE A 43 -1.81 -0.05 -0.66
C PHE A 43 -0.41 0.54 -0.49
N VAL A 44 0.59 -0.32 -0.42
CA VAL A 44 1.99 0.05 -0.19
C VAL A 44 2.75 0.09 -1.51
N PHE A 45 3.42 1.21 -1.76
CA PHE A 45 4.25 1.45 -2.93
C PHE A 45 5.67 1.82 -2.51
N VAL A 46 6.67 1.31 -3.24
CA VAL A 46 8.09 1.55 -2.94
C VAL A 46 8.81 2.03 -4.19
N ASN A 47 9.75 2.96 -4.05
CA ASN A 47 10.55 3.44 -5.18
C ASN A 47 11.62 2.42 -5.61
N ARG A 48 12.19 2.61 -6.82
CA ARG A 48 13.24 1.73 -7.34
C ARG A 48 14.44 1.56 -6.41
N ARG A 49 14.84 2.64 -5.72
CA ARG A 49 15.98 2.63 -4.78
C ARG A 49 15.64 2.00 -3.42
N ARG A 50 14.36 1.70 -3.16
CA ARG A 50 13.82 1.26 -1.88
C ARG A 50 14.17 2.20 -0.72
N THR A 51 14.22 3.50 -0.97
CA THR A 51 14.46 4.54 0.04
C THR A 51 13.23 5.37 0.36
N GLN A 52 12.16 5.24 -0.44
CA GLN A 52 10.89 5.93 -0.23
C GLN A 52 9.75 4.95 -0.35
N MET A 53 8.77 5.07 0.55
CA MET A 53 7.50 4.37 0.45
C MET A 53 6.32 5.32 0.62
N LYS A 54 5.20 4.97 0.00
CA LYS A 54 3.90 5.59 0.23
C LYS A 54 2.87 4.51 0.55
N ILE A 55 1.94 4.82 1.43
CA ILE A 55 0.77 3.99 1.74
C ILE A 55 -0.46 4.82 1.38
N LEU A 56 -1.24 4.33 0.41
CA LEU A 56 -2.54 4.91 0.04
C LEU A 56 -3.64 4.12 0.77
N TYR A 57 -4.57 4.82 1.39
CA TYR A 57 -5.78 4.22 1.97
C TYR A 57 -6.93 5.23 1.91
N TYR A 58 -8.16 4.74 1.97
CA TYR A 58 -9.36 5.57 2.00
C TYR A 58 -9.95 5.57 3.40
N HIS A 59 -10.12 6.74 4.00
CA HIS A 59 -10.64 6.89 5.35
C HIS A 59 -11.43 8.20 5.47
N GLY A 60 -12.53 8.18 6.24
CA GLY A 60 -13.30 9.39 6.54
C GLY A 60 -13.84 10.12 5.29
N GLY A 61 -14.14 9.41 4.21
CA GLY A 61 -14.66 10.00 2.97
C GLY A 61 -13.60 10.54 2.00
N GLY A 62 -12.31 10.34 2.29
CA GLY A 62 -11.23 10.83 1.43
C GLY A 62 -10.06 9.84 1.29
N PHE A 63 -9.23 10.09 0.29
CA PHE A 63 -7.95 9.41 0.17
C PHE A 63 -6.90 10.04 1.07
N CYS A 64 -6.15 9.19 1.75
CA CYS A 64 -5.02 9.55 2.58
C CYS A 64 -3.74 8.92 2.03
N ILE A 65 -2.63 9.66 2.10
CA ILE A 65 -1.30 9.14 1.80
C ILE A 65 -0.42 9.36 3.01
N TRP A 66 0.12 8.26 3.54
CA TRP A 66 1.28 8.32 4.40
C TRP A 66 2.55 8.12 3.57
N ALA A 67 3.61 8.90 3.85
CA ALA A 67 4.86 8.85 3.10
C ALA A 67 6.06 8.79 4.05
N LYS A 68 7.03 7.90 3.76
CA LYS A 68 8.28 7.80 4.49
C LYS A 68 9.47 7.77 3.54
N ARG A 69 10.46 8.63 3.82
CA ARG A 69 11.78 8.62 3.17
C ARG A 69 12.82 8.22 4.20
N LEU A 70 13.70 7.29 3.83
CA LEU A 70 14.86 6.92 4.61
C LEU A 70 16.02 7.83 4.23
N GLU A 71 16.65 8.46 5.23
CA GLU A 71 17.88 9.23 5.05
C GLU A 71 19.11 8.31 4.91
N ARG A 72 19.02 7.08 5.45
CA ARG A 72 20.04 6.01 5.31
C ARG A 72 19.38 4.65 5.20
N GLY A 73 20.03 3.73 4.48
CA GLY A 73 19.55 2.36 4.29
C GLY A 73 18.49 2.20 3.20
N ARG A 74 17.84 1.01 3.17
CA ARG A 74 16.81 0.65 2.19
C ARG A 74 15.73 -0.20 2.87
N PHE A 75 14.48 -0.07 2.42
CA PHE A 75 13.43 -1.01 2.74
C PHE A 75 13.79 -2.41 2.22
N GLN A 76 13.49 -3.42 3.04
CA GLN A 76 13.74 -4.82 2.70
C GLN A 76 12.94 -5.20 1.46
N SER A 77 13.56 -5.92 0.53
CA SER A 77 12.83 -6.46 -0.61
C SER A 77 12.10 -7.71 -0.15
N VAL A 78 10.82 -7.79 -0.47
CA VAL A 78 10.05 -9.01 -0.29
C VAL A 78 9.97 -9.69 -1.66
N THR A 79 11.02 -10.44 -2.00
CA THR A 79 10.99 -11.35 -3.15
C THR A 79 10.37 -12.65 -2.70
N ASN A 80 9.06 -12.82 -2.94
CA ASN A 80 8.41 -14.10 -2.70
C ASN A 80 8.84 -15.08 -3.79
N ASN A 81 9.49 -16.17 -3.38
CA ASN A 81 9.74 -17.34 -4.22
C ASN A 81 8.45 -18.20 -4.35
N GLY A 82 7.30 -17.55 -4.59
CA GLY A 82 6.01 -18.24 -4.80
C GLY A 82 5.07 -18.32 -3.60
N GLU A 83 5.40 -17.80 -2.42
CA GLU A 83 4.45 -17.76 -1.29
C GLU A 83 3.69 -16.45 -1.25
N LYS A 84 2.38 -16.53 -1.48
CA LYS A 84 1.42 -15.46 -1.28
C LYS A 84 1.49 -15.05 0.20
N LEU A 85 1.98 -13.85 0.48
CA LEU A 85 1.88 -13.29 1.82
C LEU A 85 0.42 -12.95 2.05
N GLU A 86 -0.31 -13.88 2.65
CA GLU A 86 -1.58 -13.57 3.29
C GLU A 86 -1.29 -12.45 4.30
N PRO A 87 -1.95 -11.28 4.18
CA PRO A 87 -1.77 -10.20 5.13
C PRO A 87 -2.08 -10.77 6.52
N THR A 88 -1.08 -10.86 7.40
CA THR A 88 -1.34 -11.22 8.78
C THR A 88 -2.17 -10.09 9.37
N VAL A 89 -3.45 -10.38 9.51
CA VAL A 89 -4.46 -9.48 10.03
C VAL A 89 -4.20 -9.32 11.52
N HIS A 90 -3.27 -8.45 11.88
CA HIS A 90 -3.18 -7.96 13.25
C HIS A 90 -4.29 -6.93 13.41
N SER A 91 -5.45 -7.40 13.88
CA SER A 91 -6.49 -6.56 14.46
C SER A 91 -5.87 -5.79 15.63
N CYS A 92 -5.36 -4.59 15.38
CA CYS A 92 -5.14 -3.63 16.45
C CYS A 92 -6.52 -3.04 16.80
N SER A 93 -7.24 -3.77 17.65
CA SER A 93 -8.29 -3.18 18.48
C SER A 93 -7.64 -2.17 19.41
N ALA A 94 -8.12 -0.94 19.37
CA ALA A 94 -7.86 0.08 20.39
C ALA A 94 -8.37 -0.38 21.76
#